data_AF-A0A4C2ECK9-F1
#
_entry.id   AF-A0A4C2ECK9-F1
#
_cell.length_a   1.000
_cell.length_b   1.000
_cell.length_c   1.000
_cell.angle_alpha   90.00
_cell.angle_beta   90.00
_cell.angle_gamma   90.00
#
_symmetry.space_group_name_H-M   'P 1'
#
loop_
_entity.id
_entity.type
_entity.pdbx_description
1 polymer ?
#
loop_
_entity_poly.entity_id
_entity_poly.type
_entity_poly.pdbx_seq_one_letter_code
_entity_poly.pdbx_strand_id
1 'polypeptide(L)'
;MSITIQDDRKPLFDSAVTFLSDPSVKDAPLTKKIEFLQSKGLTEQEVELALKDSRQGYQTFTQNVNNSNSRNNNNAGTAVREFDRDPLMYEAVPPPLPRRDWKDYFIMATATAGLFYGVYEVTKRYIVPNILPESQTKLEQDKKEILGQFERVDKLLQTLENEQSDLRDQEKQKLTELDKTLVDLQTCLEQTSYTRNKIDDEFKVMKLEMANLQSQLDAFIKSKRDDQQLENISSELESLKNLIKTREAHSVDYIGGDAVDRKASLNRGPVPGAEAVPSASEILNKMSLGNNNRDQGQAPVPAWKKAREESLSHLNSNSIPEWQKSAMKSSKVSDRRDSTGSDSESVAIE
;
A
#
# COMPACT_ATOMS: atom_id res chain seq x y z
N MET A 1 27.12 16.60 -18.98
CA MET A 1 26.72 16.01 -20.27
C MET A 1 25.45 16.73 -20.71
N SER A 2 25.49 17.40 -21.86
CA SER A 2 24.32 18.09 -22.43
C SER A 2 23.34 17.03 -22.93
N ILE A 3 22.25 16.84 -22.19
CA ILE A 3 21.19 15.89 -22.55
C ILE A 3 20.53 16.45 -23.81
N THR A 4 20.80 15.83 -24.95
CA THR A 4 20.29 16.27 -26.25
C THR A 4 19.11 15.39 -26.60
N ILE A 5 17.92 15.99 -26.71
CA ILE A 5 16.73 15.31 -27.23
C ILE A 5 17.03 14.94 -28.68
N GLN A 6 16.92 13.65 -29.00
CA GLN A 6 17.10 13.14 -30.37
C GLN A 6 16.08 13.82 -31.30
N ASP A 7 16.51 14.23 -32.51
CA ASP A 7 15.66 14.98 -33.45
C ASP A 7 14.35 14.24 -33.79
N ASP A 8 14.39 12.90 -33.87
CA ASP A 8 13.21 12.06 -34.14
C ASP A 8 12.17 12.08 -33.01
N ARG A 9 12.57 12.47 -31.79
CA ARG A 9 11.73 12.47 -30.58
C ARG A 9 11.28 13.87 -30.15
N LYS A 10 11.79 14.94 -30.79
CA LYS A 10 11.33 16.32 -30.59
C LYS A 10 9.82 16.54 -30.75
N PRO A 11 9.12 15.97 -31.75
CA PRO A 11 7.67 16.21 -31.87
C PRO A 11 6.86 15.63 -30.70
N LEU A 12 7.33 14.53 -30.11
CA LEU A 12 6.72 13.94 -28.91
C LEU A 12 6.99 14.79 -27.67
N PHE A 13 8.21 15.34 -27.57
CA PHE A 13 8.58 16.28 -26.52
C PHE A 13 7.76 17.58 -26.59
N ASP A 14 7.60 18.16 -27.77
CA ASP A 14 6.79 19.37 -27.97
C ASP A 14 5.31 19.14 -27.63
N SER A 15 4.78 17.97 -27.96
CA SER A 15 3.42 17.55 -27.56
C SER A 15 3.29 17.43 -26.04
N ALA A 16 4.31 16.89 -25.36
CA ALA A 16 4.36 16.80 -23.91
C ALA A 16 4.42 18.17 -23.24
N VAL A 17 5.26 19.08 -23.74
CA VAL A 17 5.34 20.45 -23.23
C VAL A 17 4.02 21.19 -23.43
N THR A 18 3.39 21.04 -24.59
CA THR A 18 2.07 21.62 -24.89
C THR A 18 0.99 21.09 -23.95
N PHE A 19 0.96 19.77 -23.70
CA PHE A 19 0.04 19.14 -22.74
C PHE A 19 0.26 19.64 -21.32
N LEU A 20 1.52 19.83 -20.90
CA LEU A 20 1.84 20.35 -19.56
C LEU A 20 1.54 21.85 -19.40
N SER A 21 1.52 22.61 -20.50
CA SER A 21 1.17 24.04 -20.52
C SER A 21 -0.35 24.30 -20.56
N ASP A 22 -1.17 23.28 -20.85
CA ASP A 22 -2.63 23.36 -20.88
C ASP A 22 -3.20 23.69 -19.48
N PRO A 23 -4.04 24.74 -19.33
CA PRO A 23 -4.69 25.10 -18.07
C PRO A 23 -5.43 23.93 -17.38
N SER A 24 -6.09 23.05 -18.13
CA SER A 24 -6.83 21.92 -17.54
C SER A 24 -5.91 20.83 -16.97
N VAL A 25 -4.66 20.79 -17.41
CA VAL A 25 -3.65 19.83 -16.96
C VAL A 25 -2.82 20.42 -15.82
N LYS A 26 -2.75 21.75 -15.65
CA LYS A 26 -2.01 22.41 -14.55
C LYS A 26 -2.49 21.98 -13.16
N ASP A 27 -3.80 21.80 -12.98
CA ASP A 27 -4.41 21.44 -11.70
C ASP A 27 -4.34 19.94 -11.36
N ALA A 28 -3.96 19.08 -12.33
CA ALA A 28 -3.84 17.65 -12.08
C ALA A 28 -2.64 17.31 -11.16
N PRO A 29 -2.72 16.25 -10.33
CA PRO A 29 -1.60 15.79 -9.52
C PRO A 29 -0.36 15.42 -10.36
N LEU A 30 0.84 15.76 -9.88
CA LEU A 30 2.10 15.57 -10.60
C LEU A 30 2.33 14.10 -11.03
N THR A 31 2.00 13.15 -10.14
CA THR A 31 2.11 11.71 -10.40
C THR A 31 1.34 11.30 -11.66
N LYS A 32 0.12 11.81 -11.85
CA LYS A 32 -0.71 11.51 -13.03
C LYS A 32 -0.16 12.12 -14.31
N LYS A 33 0.50 13.28 -14.23
CA LYS A 33 1.15 13.91 -15.40
C LYS A 33 2.36 13.09 -15.84
N ILE A 34 3.15 12.61 -14.88
CA ILE A 34 4.32 11.75 -15.15
C ILE A 34 3.86 10.42 -15.76
N GLU A 35 2.88 9.75 -15.17
CA GLU A 35 2.31 8.50 -15.70
C GLU A 35 1.74 8.66 -17.11
N PHE A 36 1.02 9.76 -17.38
CA PHE A 36 0.47 10.03 -18.71
C PHE A 36 1.60 10.23 -19.75
N LEU A 37 2.64 11.00 -19.42
CA LEU A 37 3.76 11.24 -20.31
C LEU A 37 4.59 9.97 -20.55
N GLN A 38 4.77 9.14 -19.52
CA GLN A 38 5.39 7.82 -19.67
C GLN A 38 4.54 6.90 -20.56
N SER A 39 3.21 6.91 -20.40
CA SER A 39 2.30 6.13 -21.26
C SER A 39 2.31 6.59 -22.72
N LYS A 40 2.70 7.85 -22.98
CA LYS A 40 2.91 8.42 -24.32
C LYS A 40 4.28 8.07 -24.91
N GLY A 41 5.13 7.35 -24.17
CA GLY A 41 6.44 6.88 -24.63
C GLY A 41 7.61 7.81 -24.32
N LEU A 42 7.41 8.84 -23.47
CA LEU A 42 8.52 9.65 -22.97
C LEU A 42 9.30 8.88 -21.92
N THR A 43 10.63 8.97 -22.01
CA THR A 43 11.53 8.47 -20.96
C THR A 43 11.48 9.39 -19.74
N GLU A 44 11.81 8.86 -18.56
CA GLU A 44 11.82 9.62 -17.30
C GLU A 44 12.66 10.92 -17.39
N GLN A 45 13.77 10.86 -18.12
CA GLN A 45 14.66 12.00 -18.37
C GLN A 45 14.02 13.07 -19.27
N GLU A 46 13.27 12.66 -20.31
CA GLU A 46 12.54 13.58 -21.19
C GLU A 46 11.33 14.20 -20.48
N VAL A 47 10.66 13.43 -19.60
CA VAL A 47 9.55 13.93 -18.78
C VAL A 47 10.03 15.05 -17.86
N GLU A 48 11.17 14.88 -17.20
CA GLU A 48 11.75 15.91 -16.33
C GLU A 48 12.07 17.20 -17.10
N LEU A 49 12.67 17.06 -18.28
CA LEU A 49 12.96 18.20 -19.17
C LEU A 49 11.68 18.91 -19.63
N ALA A 50 10.65 18.17 -20.04
CA ALA A 50 9.36 18.75 -20.46
C ALA A 50 8.65 19.45 -19.29
N LEU A 51 8.78 18.91 -18.08
CA LEU A 51 8.22 19.51 -16.86
C LEU A 51 8.96 20.80 -16.46
N LYS A 52 10.26 20.85 -16.72
CA LYS A 52 11.08 22.05 -16.50
C LYS A 52 10.76 23.13 -17.55
N ASP A 53 10.66 22.75 -18.81
CA ASP A 53 10.39 23.64 -19.93
C ASP A 53 8.97 24.22 -19.90
N SER A 54 7.97 23.42 -19.52
CA SER A 54 6.59 23.91 -19.32
C SER A 54 6.47 24.91 -18.17
N ARG A 55 7.31 24.81 -17.12
CA ARG A 55 7.39 25.76 -16.00
C ARG A 55 8.13 27.05 -16.35
N GLN A 56 9.16 26.95 -17.19
CA GLN A 56 9.92 28.10 -17.68
C GLN A 56 9.23 28.85 -18.83
N GLY A 57 8.07 28.35 -19.28
CA GLY A 57 7.31 28.98 -20.35
C GLY A 57 8.00 28.75 -21.70
N TYR A 58 8.00 27.51 -22.15
CA TYR A 58 8.47 27.14 -23.48
C TYR A 58 7.67 27.92 -24.53
N GLN A 59 8.32 28.88 -25.18
CA GLN A 59 7.80 29.48 -26.40
C GLN A 59 8.19 28.53 -27.54
N THR A 60 7.24 27.72 -27.98
CA THR A 60 7.39 26.98 -29.23
C THR A 60 7.71 28.00 -30.32
N PHE A 61 8.90 27.91 -30.92
CA PHE A 61 9.16 28.50 -32.22
C PHE A 61 8.34 27.70 -33.25
N THR A 62 7.04 27.98 -33.29
CA THR A 62 6.22 27.64 -34.44
C THR A 62 6.73 28.51 -35.58
N GLN A 63 7.39 27.89 -36.55
CA GLN A 63 7.44 28.48 -37.88
C GLN A 63 6.00 28.54 -38.40
N ASN A 64 5.34 29.67 -38.13
CA ASN A 64 4.15 30.05 -38.84
C ASN A 64 4.44 31.40 -39.50
N VAL A 65 4.47 31.34 -40.84
CA VAL A 65 4.58 32.47 -41.73
C VAL A 65 3.29 33.26 -41.60
N ASN A 66 3.32 34.43 -40.93
CA ASN A 66 2.70 35.68 -41.38
C ASN A 66 2.56 36.74 -40.27
N ASN A 67 2.76 37.99 -40.71
CA ASN A 67 2.32 39.26 -40.13
C ASN A 67 2.99 39.80 -38.85
N SER A 68 4.05 40.57 -39.11
CA SER A 68 4.21 41.98 -38.72
C SER A 68 3.31 42.53 -37.60
N ASN A 69 3.91 42.86 -36.45
CA ASN A 69 4.06 44.27 -36.07
C ASN A 69 4.95 44.47 -34.83
N SER A 70 5.55 45.66 -34.79
CA SER A 70 6.30 46.27 -33.69
C SER A 70 7.82 46.11 -33.73
N ARG A 71 8.46 46.99 -34.52
CA ARG A 71 9.81 47.48 -34.27
C ARG A 71 9.74 48.99 -34.08
N ASN A 72 10.19 49.42 -32.91
CA ASN A 72 10.44 50.82 -32.54
C ASN A 72 11.38 51.47 -33.56
N ASN A 73 10.91 52.59 -34.11
CA ASN A 73 11.59 53.41 -35.09
C ASN A 73 12.02 54.70 -34.40
N ASN A 74 13.32 54.96 -34.29
CA ASN A 74 13.85 56.26 -33.89
C ASN A 74 15.10 56.54 -34.73
N ASN A 75 14.89 57.14 -35.91
CA ASN A 75 15.94 57.92 -36.57
C ASN A 75 15.36 58.92 -37.58
N ALA A 76 15.91 60.14 -37.52
CA ALA A 76 15.97 61.20 -38.53
C ALA A 76 14.66 61.90 -38.98
N GLY A 77 14.63 63.22 -38.77
CA GLY A 77 13.63 64.14 -39.33
C GLY A 77 14.21 65.55 -39.49
N THR A 78 14.98 65.74 -40.55
CA THR A 78 15.50 67.02 -41.05
C THR A 78 14.36 67.82 -41.68
N ALA A 79 14.16 69.08 -41.29
CA ALA A 79 13.24 70.00 -41.96
C ALA A 79 13.90 71.38 -42.15
N VAL A 80 14.00 71.76 -43.41
CA VAL A 80 14.48 73.03 -43.98
C VAL A 80 13.28 73.97 -44.14
N ARG A 81 13.40 75.24 -43.69
CA ARG A 81 12.81 76.49 -44.25
C ARG A 81 13.62 77.67 -43.69
N GLU A 82 14.44 78.40 -44.43
CA GLU A 82 14.22 79.33 -45.56
C GLU A 82 14.08 80.80 -45.11
N PHE A 83 15.17 81.53 -45.40
CA PHE A 83 15.39 82.96 -45.67
C PHE A 83 14.40 84.02 -45.18
N ASP A 84 14.94 84.97 -44.38
CA ASP A 84 14.72 86.40 -44.65
C ASP A 84 16.02 87.20 -44.42
N ARG A 85 16.16 88.26 -45.20
CA ARG A 85 17.38 88.96 -45.62
C ARG A 85 17.46 90.30 -44.89
N ASP A 86 18.60 90.63 -44.29
CA ASP A 86 19.05 92.04 -44.25
C ASP A 86 20.59 92.14 -44.11
N PRO A 87 21.30 92.93 -44.94
CA PRO A 87 22.76 92.89 -45.03
C PRO A 87 23.40 94.10 -44.32
N LEU A 88 24.08 93.86 -43.20
CA LEU A 88 25.07 94.79 -42.65
C LEU A 88 26.44 94.12 -42.66
N MET A 89 27.25 94.52 -43.65
CA MET A 89 28.63 94.10 -43.83
C MET A 89 29.50 94.70 -42.71
N TYR A 90 29.99 93.86 -41.81
CA TYR A 90 31.09 94.19 -40.91
C TYR A 90 32.14 93.08 -41.00
N GLU A 91 33.24 93.37 -41.70
CA GLU A 91 34.40 92.51 -41.78
C GLU A 91 35.18 92.60 -40.46
N ALA A 92 34.87 91.71 -39.52
CA ALA A 92 35.61 91.55 -38.28
C ALA A 92 36.86 90.70 -38.53
N VAL A 93 38.01 91.37 -38.71
CA VAL A 93 39.34 90.74 -38.66
C VAL A 93 39.48 89.98 -37.32
N PRO A 94 39.76 88.67 -37.32
CA PRO A 94 39.96 87.94 -36.07
C PRO A 94 41.24 88.45 -35.38
N PRO A 95 41.19 88.76 -34.07
CA PRO A 95 42.35 89.23 -33.32
C PRO A 95 43.46 88.16 -33.30
N PRO A 96 44.75 88.56 -33.33
CA PRO A 96 45.88 87.64 -33.37
C PRO A 96 45.93 86.75 -32.13
N LEU A 97 46.17 85.45 -32.34
CA LEU A 97 46.30 84.44 -31.29
C LEU A 97 47.47 84.82 -30.33
N PRO A 98 47.26 84.78 -29.00
CA PRO A 98 48.32 85.05 -28.04
C PRO A 98 49.47 84.03 -28.21
N ARG A 99 50.71 84.52 -28.12
CA ARG A 99 51.90 83.67 -28.22
C ARG A 99 51.93 82.72 -27.03
N ARG A 100 51.94 81.42 -27.31
CA ARG A 100 52.05 80.34 -26.32
C ARG A 100 53.47 80.35 -25.75
N ASP A 101 53.67 81.09 -24.67
CA ASP A 101 54.94 81.11 -23.97
C ASP A 101 55.15 79.78 -23.24
N TRP A 102 56.40 79.31 -23.13
CA TRP A 102 56.78 78.10 -22.37
C TRP A 102 56.24 78.09 -20.92
N LYS A 103 55.91 79.27 -20.40
CA LYS A 103 55.23 79.48 -19.12
C LYS A 103 53.83 78.89 -19.13
N ASP A 104 53.04 79.04 -20.19
CA ASP A 104 51.70 78.45 -20.27
C ASP A 104 51.75 76.91 -20.24
N TYR A 105 52.84 76.29 -20.73
CA TYR A 105 53.05 74.85 -20.56
C TYR A 105 53.34 74.48 -19.10
N PHE A 106 54.07 75.31 -18.36
CA PHE A 106 54.31 75.10 -16.93
C PHE A 106 53.04 75.33 -16.09
N ILE A 107 52.26 76.37 -16.41
CA ILE A 107 50.96 76.63 -15.78
C ILE A 107 50.00 75.49 -16.11
N MET A 108 49.91 75.04 -17.38
CA MET A 108 49.08 73.91 -17.78
C MET A 108 49.54 72.61 -17.11
N ALA A 109 50.85 72.35 -17.04
CA ALA A 109 51.39 71.16 -16.38
C ALA A 109 51.10 71.17 -14.86
N THR A 110 51.26 72.31 -14.20
CA THR A 110 51.00 72.42 -12.76
C THR A 110 49.49 72.39 -12.46
N ALA A 111 48.66 73.00 -13.30
CA ALA A 111 47.21 72.98 -13.17
C ALA A 111 46.64 71.57 -13.44
N THR A 112 47.14 70.87 -14.46
CA THR A 112 46.76 69.47 -14.73
C THR A 112 47.27 68.54 -13.64
N ALA A 113 48.49 68.71 -13.13
CA ALA A 113 49.01 67.94 -12.01
C ALA A 113 48.21 68.19 -10.72
N GLY A 114 47.81 69.43 -10.44
CA GLY A 114 46.96 69.78 -9.30
C GLY A 114 45.55 69.21 -9.41
N LEU A 115 44.96 69.24 -10.62
CA LEU A 115 43.65 68.63 -10.88
C LEU A 115 43.73 67.10 -10.76
N PHE A 116 44.78 66.48 -11.28
CA PHE A 116 45.00 65.04 -11.18
C PHE A 116 45.22 64.60 -9.72
N TYR A 117 45.96 65.39 -8.94
CA TYR A 117 46.17 65.15 -7.51
C TYR A 117 44.88 65.32 -6.71
N GLY A 118 44.06 66.33 -7.03
CA GLY A 118 42.75 66.53 -6.43
C GLY A 118 41.79 65.36 -6.71
N VAL A 119 41.73 64.89 -7.95
CA VAL A 119 40.93 63.70 -8.32
C VAL A 119 41.45 62.45 -7.63
N TYR A 120 42.77 62.28 -7.52
CA TYR A 120 43.39 61.15 -6.82
C TYR A 120 43.03 61.14 -5.33
N GLU A 121 43.10 62.30 -4.65
CA GLU A 121 42.78 62.39 -3.22
C GLU A 121 41.29 62.13 -2.95
N VAL A 122 40.39 62.70 -3.77
CA VAL A 122 38.95 62.44 -3.69
C VAL A 122 38.65 60.96 -3.94
N THR A 123 39.33 60.36 -4.92
CA THR A 123 39.15 58.94 -5.23
C THR A 123 39.58 58.06 -4.06
N LYS A 124 40.77 58.29 -3.52
CA LYS A 124 41.31 57.49 -2.41
C LYS A 124 40.53 57.69 -1.10
N ARG A 125 40.08 58.91 -0.82
CA ARG A 125 39.53 59.29 0.49
C ARG A 125 38.00 59.22 0.56
N TYR A 126 37.31 59.32 -0.57
CA TYR A 126 35.84 59.31 -0.63
C TYR A 126 35.26 58.21 -1.52
N ILE A 127 35.89 57.89 -2.65
CA ILE A 127 35.34 56.89 -3.59
C ILE A 127 35.70 55.46 -3.15
N VAL A 128 36.97 55.21 -2.81
CA VAL A 128 37.45 53.90 -2.33
C VAL A 128 36.68 53.43 -1.09
N PRO A 129 36.56 54.20 0.01
CA PRO A 129 35.84 53.71 1.19
C PRO A 129 34.33 53.52 0.95
N ASN A 130 33.75 54.14 -0.08
CA ASN A 130 32.33 54.02 -0.41
C ASN A 130 32.03 52.94 -1.47
N ILE A 131 33.05 52.46 -2.19
CA ILE A 131 32.95 51.41 -3.21
C ILE A 131 33.55 50.07 -2.73
N LEU A 132 34.41 50.08 -1.71
CA LEU A 132 34.92 48.87 -1.05
C LEU A 132 34.13 48.32 0.17
N PRO A 133 32.87 48.70 0.48
CA PRO A 133 32.06 47.92 1.42
C PRO A 133 31.21 46.84 0.71
N GLU A 134 31.15 45.65 1.31
CA GLU A 134 30.13 44.58 1.13
C GLU A 134 30.22 43.52 -0.01
N SER A 135 31.33 43.36 -0.73
CA SER A 135 31.45 42.15 -1.60
C SER A 135 31.78 40.86 -0.81
N GLN A 136 32.43 40.97 0.35
CA GLN A 136 32.80 39.81 1.17
C GLN A 136 31.62 39.24 1.98
N THR A 137 30.68 40.07 2.44
CA THR A 137 29.57 39.62 3.31
C THR A 137 28.55 38.77 2.55
N LYS A 138 28.22 39.14 1.30
CA LYS A 138 27.33 38.36 0.44
C LYS A 138 27.97 37.05 -0.02
N LEU A 139 29.27 37.07 -0.32
CA LEU A 139 30.01 35.87 -0.70
C LEU A 139 30.17 34.90 0.47
N GLU A 140 30.42 35.40 1.68
CA GLU A 140 30.48 34.58 2.89
C GLU A 140 29.11 33.97 3.25
N GLN A 141 28.03 34.74 3.06
CA GLN A 141 26.66 34.25 3.22
C GLN A 141 26.35 33.13 2.22
N ASP A 142 26.69 33.33 0.95
CA ASP A 142 26.49 32.32 -0.11
C ASP A 142 27.35 31.08 0.14
N LYS A 143 28.62 31.23 0.55
CA LYS A 143 29.47 30.11 0.98
C LYS A 143 28.84 29.32 2.12
N LYS A 144 28.28 30.00 3.12
CA LYS A 144 27.62 29.36 4.26
C LYS A 144 26.35 28.63 3.83
N GLU A 145 25.59 29.20 2.89
CA GLU A 145 24.41 28.56 2.34
C GLU A 145 24.78 27.31 1.53
N ILE A 146 25.80 27.39 0.66
CA ILE A 146 26.30 26.27 -0.13
C ILE A 146 26.83 25.16 0.78
N LEU A 147 27.61 25.49 1.82
CA LEU A 147 28.08 24.51 2.79
C LEU A 147 26.91 23.84 3.54
N GLY A 148 25.88 24.61 3.91
CA GLY A 148 24.67 24.06 4.53
C GLY A 148 23.80 23.23 3.56
N GLN A 149 23.88 23.48 2.25
CA GLN A 149 23.27 22.61 1.23
C GLN A 149 24.08 21.33 1.06
N PHE A 150 25.41 21.41 1.07
CA PHE A 150 26.30 20.25 0.98
C PHE A 150 26.10 19.31 2.17
N GLU A 151 26.06 19.83 3.40
CA GLU A 151 25.78 19.04 4.60
C GLU A 151 24.40 18.36 4.53
N ARG A 152 23.39 19.03 3.97
CA ARG A 152 22.08 18.43 3.73
C ARG A 152 22.14 17.32 2.70
N VAL A 153 22.90 17.49 1.62
CA VAL A 153 23.10 16.45 0.60
C VAL A 153 23.86 15.26 1.18
N ASP A 154 24.93 15.48 1.95
CA ASP A 154 25.67 14.42 2.63
C ASP A 154 24.77 13.65 3.59
N LYS A 155 23.93 14.36 4.34
CA LYS A 155 22.94 13.74 5.23
C LYS A 155 21.92 12.92 4.45
N LEU A 156 21.41 13.43 3.33
CA LEU A 156 20.49 12.69 2.46
C LEU A 156 21.15 11.46 1.83
N LEU A 157 22.42 11.56 1.42
CA LEU A 157 23.18 10.43 0.89
C LEU A 157 23.40 9.35 1.96
N GLN A 158 23.78 9.75 3.18
CA GLN A 158 23.89 8.82 4.30
C GLN A 158 22.54 8.19 4.66
N THR A 159 21.46 8.97 4.65
CA THR A 159 20.10 8.43 4.87
C THR A 159 19.72 7.47 3.75
N LEU A 160 19.96 7.80 2.49
CA LEU A 160 19.64 6.95 1.36
C LEU A 160 20.47 5.65 1.36
N GLU A 161 21.75 5.73 1.73
CA GLU A 161 22.61 4.55 1.87
C GLU A 161 22.12 3.65 3.02
N ASN A 162 21.78 4.25 4.17
CA ASN A 162 21.19 3.51 5.29
C ASN A 162 19.85 2.87 4.90
N GLU A 163 18.95 3.63 4.26
CA GLU A 163 17.65 3.13 3.78
C GLU A 163 17.82 2.02 2.74
N GLN A 164 18.79 2.14 1.82
CA GLN A 164 19.08 1.11 0.84
C GLN A 164 19.65 -0.15 1.50
N SER A 165 20.48 0.00 2.54
CA SER A 165 21.00 -1.14 3.30
C SER A 165 19.90 -1.84 4.10
N ASP A 166 19.03 -1.08 4.76
CA ASP A 166 17.90 -1.58 5.53
C ASP A 166 16.88 -2.28 4.62
N LEU A 167 16.55 -1.69 3.46
CA LEU A 167 15.67 -2.30 2.47
C LEU A 167 16.26 -3.60 1.94
N ARG A 168 17.56 -3.62 1.61
CA ARG A 168 18.23 -4.83 1.12
C ARG A 168 18.22 -5.94 2.18
N ASP A 169 18.35 -5.61 3.45
CA ASP A 169 18.29 -6.59 4.53
C ASP A 169 16.86 -7.06 4.82
N GLN A 170 15.86 -6.19 4.72
CA GLN A 170 14.45 -6.58 4.75
C GLN A 170 14.09 -7.51 3.58
N GLU A 171 14.55 -7.21 2.37
CA GLU A 171 14.35 -8.07 1.20
C GLU A 171 14.99 -9.45 1.40
N LYS A 172 16.23 -9.53 1.89
CA LYS A 172 16.87 -10.82 2.22
C LYS A 172 16.11 -11.59 3.29
N GLN A 173 15.62 -10.91 4.33
CA GLN A 173 14.81 -11.55 5.38
C GLN A 173 13.52 -12.10 4.79
N LYS A 174 12.85 -11.34 3.91
CA LYS A 174 11.63 -11.79 3.22
C LYS A 174 11.90 -12.95 2.28
N LEU A 175 13.01 -12.97 1.55
CA LEU A 175 13.40 -14.12 0.73
C LEU A 175 13.67 -15.36 1.60
N THR A 176 14.34 -15.19 2.74
CA THR A 176 14.60 -16.30 3.68
C THR A 176 13.31 -16.83 4.30
N GLU A 177 12.37 -15.93 4.65
CA GLU A 177 11.02 -16.28 5.12
C GLU A 177 10.25 -17.04 4.04
N LEU A 178 10.29 -16.57 2.79
CA LEU A 178 9.66 -17.24 1.64
C LEU A 178 10.26 -18.62 1.40
N ASP A 179 11.59 -18.76 1.41
CA ASP A 179 12.27 -20.05 1.27
C ASP A 179 11.84 -21.03 2.37
N LYS A 180 11.73 -20.55 3.62
CA LYS A 180 11.20 -21.36 4.72
C LYS A 180 9.75 -21.79 4.47
N THR A 181 8.88 -20.88 4.04
CA THR A 181 7.48 -21.24 3.73
C THR A 181 7.40 -22.23 2.58
N LEU A 182 8.30 -22.16 1.59
CA LEU A 182 8.36 -23.12 0.49
C LEU A 182 8.76 -24.51 0.99
N VAL A 183 9.75 -24.60 1.89
CA VAL A 183 10.14 -25.87 2.53
C VAL A 183 9.00 -26.43 3.39
N ASP A 184 8.31 -25.58 4.15
CA ASP A 184 7.16 -25.99 4.97
C ASP A 184 5.99 -26.47 4.09
N LEU A 185 5.75 -25.81 2.95
CA LEU A 185 4.74 -26.23 1.96
C LEU A 185 5.13 -27.55 1.30
N GLN A 186 6.40 -27.74 0.94
CA GLN A 186 6.90 -29.00 0.41
C GLN A 186 6.71 -30.13 1.42
N THR A 187 7.05 -29.88 2.69
CA THR A 187 6.89 -30.86 3.78
C THR A 187 5.41 -31.17 4.02
N CYS A 188 4.54 -30.16 4.00
CA CYS A 188 3.09 -30.33 4.12
C CYS A 188 2.51 -31.14 2.95
N LEU A 189 2.98 -30.89 1.73
CA LEU A 189 2.59 -31.65 0.54
C LEU A 189 3.05 -33.11 0.67
N GLU A 190 4.31 -33.35 1.05
CA GLU A 190 4.84 -34.70 1.26
C GLU A 190 4.08 -35.44 2.36
N GLN A 191 3.80 -34.80 3.49
CA GLN A 191 2.98 -35.36 4.57
C GLN A 191 1.54 -35.62 4.13
N THR A 192 0.95 -34.74 3.32
CA THR A 192 -0.38 -34.93 2.74
C THR A 192 -0.40 -36.12 1.78
N SER A 193 0.61 -36.24 0.92
CA SER A 193 0.74 -37.38 0.01
C SER A 193 0.96 -38.69 0.77
N TYR A 194 1.80 -38.68 1.81
CA TYR A 194 2.01 -39.84 2.67
C TYR A 194 0.72 -40.25 3.38
N THR A 195 0.00 -39.28 3.96
CA THR A 195 -1.29 -39.52 4.62
C THR A 195 -2.32 -40.07 3.64
N ARG A 196 -2.37 -39.54 2.41
CA ARG A 196 -3.25 -40.05 1.35
C ARG A 196 -2.93 -41.51 1.02
N ASN A 197 -1.66 -41.84 0.78
CA ASN A 197 -1.25 -43.22 0.50
C ASN A 197 -1.60 -44.15 1.66
N LYS A 198 -1.38 -43.70 2.91
CA LYS A 198 -1.75 -44.44 4.10
C LYS A 198 -3.25 -44.67 4.21
N ILE A 199 -4.08 -43.65 3.94
CA ILE A 199 -5.54 -43.79 3.91
C ILE A 199 -5.97 -44.74 2.80
N ASP A 200 -5.34 -44.68 1.63
CA ASP A 200 -5.63 -45.62 0.54
C ASP A 200 -5.31 -47.07 0.94
N ASP A 201 -4.22 -47.30 1.69
CA ASP A 201 -3.89 -48.62 2.22
C ASP A 201 -4.83 -49.07 3.34
N GLU A 202 -5.18 -48.19 4.28
CA GLU A 202 -6.21 -48.46 5.31
C GLU A 202 -7.56 -48.74 4.66
N PHE A 203 -7.92 -48.06 3.57
CA PHE A 203 -9.15 -48.30 2.82
C PHE A 203 -9.14 -49.67 2.14
N LYS A 204 -8.00 -50.11 1.60
CA LYS A 204 -7.86 -51.48 1.08
C LYS A 204 -8.06 -52.51 2.18
N VAL A 205 -7.44 -52.30 3.34
CA VAL A 205 -7.59 -53.21 4.50
C VAL A 205 -9.04 -53.22 4.98
N MET A 206 -9.66 -52.06 5.17
CA MET A 206 -11.07 -51.94 5.55
C MET A 206 -12.00 -52.60 4.53
N LYS A 207 -11.71 -52.52 3.23
CA LYS A 207 -12.47 -53.23 2.20
C LYS A 207 -12.35 -54.75 2.34
N LEU A 208 -11.16 -55.25 2.68
CA LEU A 208 -10.96 -56.68 2.96
C LEU A 208 -11.68 -57.11 4.24
N GLU A 209 -11.60 -56.33 5.30
CA GLU A 209 -12.33 -56.57 6.55
C GLU A 209 -13.85 -56.50 6.33
N MET A 210 -14.35 -55.59 5.51
CA MET A 210 -15.75 -55.50 5.15
C MET A 210 -16.21 -56.70 4.32
N ALA A 211 -15.39 -57.19 3.39
CA ALA A 211 -15.66 -58.44 2.68
C ALA A 211 -15.63 -59.66 3.61
N ASN A 212 -14.72 -59.67 4.59
CA ASN A 212 -14.64 -60.72 5.61
C ASN A 212 -15.85 -60.67 6.56
N LEU A 213 -16.27 -59.48 7.02
CA LEU A 213 -17.47 -59.29 7.83
C LEU A 213 -18.73 -59.67 7.05
N GLN A 214 -18.80 -59.34 5.76
CA GLN A 214 -19.88 -59.78 4.90
C GLN A 214 -19.91 -61.32 4.82
N SER A 215 -18.76 -61.96 4.62
CA SER A 215 -18.67 -63.43 4.62
C SER A 215 -19.05 -64.05 5.97
N GLN A 216 -18.63 -63.45 7.08
CA GLN A 216 -18.98 -63.93 8.42
C GLN A 216 -20.45 -63.70 8.73
N LEU A 217 -21.03 -62.59 8.28
CA LEU A 217 -22.46 -62.30 8.40
C LEU A 217 -23.28 -63.29 7.57
N ASP A 218 -22.89 -63.54 6.31
CA ASP A 218 -23.55 -64.53 5.46
C ASP A 218 -23.43 -65.94 6.05
N ALA A 219 -22.28 -66.29 6.63
CA ALA A 219 -22.07 -67.56 7.32
C ALA A 219 -22.91 -67.65 8.61
N PHE A 220 -23.00 -66.58 9.39
CA PHE A 220 -23.82 -66.53 10.60
C PHE A 220 -25.31 -66.62 10.26
N ILE A 221 -25.77 -65.92 9.21
CA ILE A 221 -27.15 -65.99 8.72
C ILE A 221 -27.48 -67.40 8.23
N LYS A 222 -26.58 -68.02 7.45
CA LYS A 222 -26.76 -69.43 7.03
C LYS A 222 -26.79 -70.37 8.21
N SER A 223 -25.81 -70.29 9.11
CA SER A 223 -25.74 -71.14 10.31
C SER A 223 -26.98 -70.97 11.20
N LYS A 224 -27.48 -69.74 11.38
CA LYS A 224 -28.69 -69.49 12.18
C LYS A 224 -29.98 -69.89 11.48
N ARG A 225 -30.02 -69.85 10.14
CA ARG A 225 -31.13 -70.36 9.33
C ARG A 225 -31.18 -71.89 9.33
N ASP A 226 -30.02 -72.53 9.33
CA ASP A 226 -29.89 -74.00 9.39
C ASP A 226 -30.07 -74.53 10.83
N ASP A 227 -29.84 -73.69 11.86
CA ASP A 227 -30.29 -73.95 13.23
C ASP A 227 -31.84 -74.01 13.24
N GLN A 228 -32.40 -75.23 13.29
CA GLN A 228 -33.83 -75.51 13.51
C GLN A 228 -34.44 -74.78 14.72
N GLN A 229 -33.62 -74.13 15.54
CA GLN A 229 -34.03 -73.27 16.64
C GLN A 229 -34.84 -72.05 16.15
N LEU A 230 -34.54 -71.42 15.01
CA LEU A 230 -35.39 -70.32 14.52
C LEU A 230 -36.75 -70.81 14.04
N GLU A 231 -36.79 -71.97 13.39
CA GLU A 231 -38.02 -72.61 12.97
C GLU A 231 -38.86 -73.06 14.18
N ASN A 232 -38.23 -73.70 15.16
CA ASN A 232 -38.85 -74.09 16.43
C ASN A 232 -39.32 -72.86 17.23
N ILE A 233 -38.51 -71.81 17.38
CA ILE A 233 -38.91 -70.57 18.06
C ILE A 233 -40.03 -69.86 17.31
N SER A 234 -40.02 -69.87 15.97
CA SER A 234 -41.13 -69.31 15.19
C SER A 234 -42.43 -70.08 15.42
N SER A 235 -42.37 -71.42 15.45
CA SER A 235 -43.51 -72.28 15.76
C SER A 235 -43.96 -72.16 17.22
N GLU A 236 -43.03 -71.96 18.15
CA GLU A 236 -43.31 -71.73 19.56
C GLU A 236 -43.93 -70.36 19.78
N LEU A 237 -43.48 -69.31 19.08
CA LEU A 237 -44.12 -67.99 19.10
C LEU A 237 -45.52 -68.03 18.50
N GLU A 238 -45.74 -68.80 17.44
CA GLU A 238 -47.09 -69.05 16.90
C GLU A 238 -47.95 -69.81 17.91
N SER A 239 -47.38 -70.80 18.60
CA SER A 239 -48.07 -71.53 19.66
C SER A 239 -48.38 -70.65 20.88
N LEU A 240 -47.46 -69.75 21.25
CA LEU A 240 -47.59 -68.82 22.37
C LEU A 240 -48.56 -67.70 22.03
N LYS A 241 -48.58 -67.25 20.78
CA LYS A 241 -49.60 -66.32 20.25
C LYS A 241 -50.97 -66.96 20.28
N ASN A 242 -51.10 -68.23 19.91
CA ASN A 242 -52.35 -68.96 20.05
C ASN A 242 -52.75 -69.12 21.52
N LEU A 243 -51.79 -69.43 22.40
CA LEU A 243 -52.02 -69.54 23.84
C LEU A 243 -52.43 -68.19 24.47
N ILE A 244 -51.81 -67.08 24.08
CA ILE A 244 -52.18 -65.72 24.50
C ILE A 244 -53.57 -65.40 23.98
N LYS A 245 -53.90 -65.76 22.74
CA LYS A 245 -55.25 -65.58 22.20
C LYS A 245 -56.29 -66.42 22.96
N THR A 246 -55.94 -67.63 23.39
CA THR A 246 -56.78 -68.48 24.25
C THR A 246 -56.87 -67.94 25.69
N ARG A 247 -55.80 -67.31 26.21
CA ARG A 247 -55.75 -66.72 27.55
C ARG A 247 -56.46 -65.37 27.63
N GLU A 248 -56.36 -64.52 26.62
CA GLU A 248 -57.14 -63.28 26.52
C GLU A 248 -58.64 -63.58 26.42
N ALA A 249 -59.01 -64.72 25.83
CA ALA A 249 -60.38 -65.22 25.91
C ALA A 249 -60.78 -65.70 27.32
N HIS A 250 -59.84 -65.81 28.28
CA HIS A 250 -60.06 -66.38 29.61
C HIS A 250 -59.76 -65.42 30.79
N SER A 251 -59.34 -64.17 30.55
CA SER A 251 -58.99 -63.19 31.59
C SER A 251 -59.95 -62.00 31.70
N VAL A 252 -61.25 -62.25 31.64
CA VAL A 252 -62.27 -61.31 32.14
C VAL A 252 -62.92 -61.94 33.35
N ASP A 253 -62.20 -62.00 34.47
CA ASP A 253 -62.84 -62.04 35.80
C ASP A 253 -61.88 -61.66 36.94
N TYR A 254 -62.40 -60.84 37.87
CA TYR A 254 -61.88 -60.40 39.19
C TYR A 254 -60.69 -59.41 39.23
N ILE A 255 -60.85 -58.10 39.54
CA ILE A 255 -61.30 -57.39 40.77
C ILE A 255 -60.18 -57.24 41.83
N GLY A 256 -59.71 -56.00 42.01
CA GLY A 256 -59.73 -55.29 43.30
C GLY A 256 -58.49 -55.30 44.22
N GLY A 257 -58.05 -54.10 44.60
CA GLY A 257 -57.80 -53.77 46.02
C GLY A 257 -56.37 -53.50 46.51
N ASP A 258 -56.00 -52.22 46.48
CA ASP A 258 -55.42 -51.41 47.57
C ASP A 258 -54.06 -51.70 48.26
N ALA A 259 -53.51 -50.62 48.79
CA ALA A 259 -52.16 -50.29 49.24
C ALA A 259 -51.51 -51.15 50.36
N VAL A 260 -50.17 -51.10 50.44
CA VAL A 260 -49.38 -50.46 51.52
C VAL A 260 -47.90 -50.91 51.43
N ASP A 261 -47.05 -49.91 51.59
CA ASP A 261 -45.59 -49.88 51.77
C ASP A 261 -45.02 -50.94 52.75
N ARG A 262 -43.97 -51.67 52.35
CA ARG A 262 -42.82 -52.05 53.19
C ARG A 262 -41.73 -52.81 52.43
N LYS A 263 -40.51 -52.30 52.58
CA LYS A 263 -39.21 -52.90 52.27
C LYS A 263 -39.05 -54.34 52.80
N ALA A 264 -38.51 -55.24 51.98
CA ALA A 264 -37.30 -56.01 52.30
C ALA A 264 -36.75 -56.75 51.06
N SER A 265 -35.44 -56.56 50.83
CA SER A 265 -34.43 -57.52 50.34
C SER A 265 -34.92 -58.82 49.69
N LEU A 266 -34.59 -59.03 48.41
CA LEU A 266 -34.11 -60.32 47.91
C LEU A 266 -33.32 -60.18 46.59
N ASN A 267 -32.01 -60.34 46.73
CA ASN A 267 -31.09 -61.08 45.88
C ASN A 267 -31.68 -61.71 44.58
N ARG A 268 -31.26 -61.20 43.42
CA ARG A 268 -31.21 -61.93 42.14
C ARG A 268 -30.05 -61.34 41.31
N GLY A 269 -29.09 -62.18 40.92
CA GLY A 269 -27.89 -61.79 40.15
C GLY A 269 -28.19 -61.42 38.68
N PRO A 270 -27.17 -61.50 37.79
CA PRO A 270 -26.10 -60.54 37.66
C PRO A 270 -26.23 -59.81 36.31
N VAL A 271 -26.57 -58.53 36.33
CA VAL A 271 -26.44 -57.65 35.17
C VAL A 271 -26.01 -56.27 35.69
N PRO A 272 -24.78 -55.82 35.44
CA PRO A 272 -24.38 -54.47 35.82
C PRO A 272 -25.08 -53.46 34.89
N GLY A 273 -26.00 -52.68 35.45
CA GLY A 273 -26.49 -51.46 34.83
C GLY A 273 -25.38 -50.41 34.73
N ALA A 274 -25.45 -49.57 33.71
CA ALA A 274 -24.44 -48.61 33.28
C ALA A 274 -24.23 -47.41 34.24
N GLU A 275 -23.78 -47.67 35.47
CA GLU A 275 -23.48 -46.64 36.49
C GLU A 275 -22.01 -46.65 36.95
N ALA A 276 -21.13 -47.39 36.26
CA ALA A 276 -19.71 -47.52 36.63
C ALA A 276 -18.73 -46.96 35.58
N VAL A 277 -19.07 -45.84 34.94
CA VAL A 277 -18.06 -45.04 34.23
C VAL A 277 -17.73 -43.85 35.14
N PRO A 278 -16.52 -43.76 35.72
CA PRO A 278 -16.15 -42.56 36.48
C PRO A 278 -16.26 -41.35 35.54
N SER A 279 -16.99 -40.33 35.98
CA SER A 279 -17.13 -39.09 35.21
C SER A 279 -15.73 -38.47 35.04
N ALA A 280 -15.38 -38.05 33.83
CA ALA A 280 -14.07 -37.46 33.50
C ALA A 280 -13.69 -36.28 34.44
N SER A 281 -14.71 -35.64 35.02
CA SER A 281 -14.61 -34.58 36.04
C SER A 281 -13.98 -35.06 37.36
N GLU A 282 -14.23 -36.30 37.78
CA GLU A 282 -13.71 -36.85 39.04
C GLU A 282 -12.26 -37.31 38.92
N ILE A 283 -11.85 -37.77 37.73
CA ILE A 283 -10.47 -38.17 37.42
C ILE A 283 -9.55 -36.93 37.40
N LEU A 284 -10.03 -35.81 36.86
CA LEU A 284 -9.30 -34.53 36.84
C LEU A 284 -9.13 -33.92 38.24
N ASN A 285 -10.15 -34.01 39.10
CA ASN A 285 -10.04 -33.57 40.50
C ASN A 285 -9.02 -34.39 41.31
N LYS A 286 -8.85 -35.69 40.99
CA LYS A 286 -7.91 -36.57 41.70
C LYS A 286 -6.45 -36.40 41.28
N MET A 287 -6.17 -35.79 40.13
CA MET A 287 -4.81 -35.55 39.63
C MET A 287 -4.22 -34.21 40.09
N SER A 288 -5.06 -33.31 40.62
CA SER A 288 -4.64 -32.06 41.25
C SER A 288 -4.34 -32.23 42.74
N LEU A 289 -3.40 -33.11 43.10
CA LEU A 289 -2.80 -33.13 44.43
C LEU A 289 -1.28 -32.91 44.34
N GLY A 290 -0.88 -31.66 44.58
CA GLY A 290 0.51 -31.21 44.58
C GLY A 290 0.70 -29.83 45.23
N ASN A 291 0.55 -29.79 46.56
CA ASN A 291 1.24 -28.91 47.53
C ASN A 291 1.00 -27.37 47.54
N ASN A 292 0.21 -26.94 48.55
CA ASN A 292 0.42 -25.84 49.51
C ASN A 292 1.05 -24.49 49.06
N ASN A 293 0.26 -23.40 49.08
CA ASN A 293 0.11 -22.46 50.21
C ASN A 293 -0.38 -21.07 49.74
N ARG A 294 -1.33 -20.49 50.52
CA ARG A 294 -1.72 -19.07 50.66
C ARG A 294 -2.57 -18.33 49.61
N ASP A 295 -3.68 -17.86 50.17
CA ASP A 295 -4.41 -16.59 49.99
C ASP A 295 -5.55 -16.45 48.95
N GLN A 296 -6.73 -16.23 49.55
CA GLN A 296 -7.91 -15.49 49.12
C GLN A 296 -8.64 -15.90 47.83
N GLY A 297 -9.72 -16.66 48.03
CA GLY A 297 -11.07 -16.17 47.70
C GLY A 297 -11.38 -15.85 46.24
N GLN A 298 -11.17 -16.76 45.30
CA GLN A 298 -11.98 -16.82 44.07
C GLN A 298 -11.83 -18.19 43.39
N ALA A 299 -12.95 -18.76 42.92
CA ALA A 299 -12.94 -20.03 42.20
C ALA A 299 -12.01 -19.93 40.97
N PRO A 300 -11.17 -20.95 40.69
CA PRO A 300 -10.20 -20.88 39.60
C PRO A 300 -10.95 -20.89 38.26
N VAL A 301 -10.99 -19.74 37.60
CA VAL A 301 -11.39 -19.67 36.19
C VAL A 301 -10.31 -20.35 35.34
N PRO A 302 -10.67 -21.26 34.43
CA PRO A 302 -9.70 -21.95 33.60
C PRO A 302 -8.90 -20.98 32.72
N ALA A 303 -7.63 -21.30 32.46
CA ALA A 303 -6.68 -20.43 31.74
C ALA A 303 -7.18 -19.93 30.37
N TRP A 304 -7.98 -20.74 29.66
CA TRP A 304 -8.58 -20.36 28.36
C TRP A 304 -9.61 -19.24 28.49
N LYS A 305 -10.28 -19.11 29.63
CA LYS A 305 -11.25 -18.05 29.90
C LYS A 305 -10.56 -16.74 30.29
N LYS A 306 -9.46 -16.82 31.04
CA LYS A 306 -8.67 -15.66 31.45
C LYS A 306 -7.98 -14.96 30.25
N ALA A 307 -7.41 -15.75 29.33
CA ALA A 307 -6.82 -15.23 28.10
C ALA A 307 -7.85 -14.52 27.20
N ARG A 308 -9.10 -15.02 27.18
CA ARG A 308 -10.20 -14.41 26.45
C ARG A 308 -10.67 -13.11 27.10
N GLU A 309 -10.80 -13.07 28.42
CA GLU A 309 -11.21 -11.85 29.14
C GLU A 309 -10.15 -10.74 29.10
N GLU A 310 -8.85 -11.08 29.15
CA GLU A 310 -7.76 -10.13 28.89
C GLU A 310 -7.89 -9.55 27.48
N SER A 311 -8.04 -10.40 26.45
CA SER A 311 -8.22 -9.95 25.07
C SER A 311 -9.43 -9.04 24.85
N LEU A 312 -10.48 -9.17 25.66
CA LEU A 312 -11.70 -8.35 25.59
C LEU A 312 -11.56 -7.01 26.31
N SER A 313 -10.74 -6.93 27.36
CA SER A 313 -10.48 -5.69 28.10
C SER A 313 -9.70 -4.64 27.29
N HIS A 314 -8.92 -5.09 26.29
CA HIS A 314 -8.16 -4.23 25.38
C HIS A 314 -8.99 -3.71 24.18
N LEU A 315 -10.27 -4.12 24.04
CA LEU A 315 -11.12 -3.79 22.89
C LEU A 315 -11.97 -2.52 23.06
N ASN A 316 -11.84 -1.78 24.17
CA ASN A 316 -12.56 -0.51 24.33
C ASN A 316 -11.94 0.68 23.56
N SER A 317 -11.19 0.42 22.48
CA SER A 317 -10.83 1.44 21.49
C SER A 317 -10.87 0.86 20.07
N ASN A 318 -12.05 0.92 19.48
CA ASN A 318 -12.34 1.15 18.06
C ASN A 318 -11.28 0.76 17.00
N SER A 319 -10.84 -0.49 16.99
CA SER A 319 -9.86 -0.99 16.02
C SER A 319 -10.37 -2.28 15.36
N ILE A 320 -11.28 -2.11 14.40
CA ILE A 320 -11.66 -3.19 13.48
C ILE A 320 -10.44 -3.49 12.60
N PRO A 321 -9.85 -4.70 12.64
CA PRO A 321 -8.70 -5.06 11.83
C PRO A 321 -9.04 -5.07 10.34
N GLU A 322 -8.07 -4.74 9.48
CA GLU A 322 -8.28 -4.51 8.05
C GLU A 322 -8.91 -5.70 7.31
N TRP A 323 -8.56 -6.93 7.69
CA TRP A 323 -9.14 -8.13 7.08
C TRP A 323 -10.66 -8.21 7.28
N GLN A 324 -11.18 -7.69 8.39
CA GLN A 324 -12.62 -7.65 8.67
C GLN A 324 -13.34 -6.55 7.86
N LYS A 325 -12.66 -5.43 7.59
CA LYS A 325 -13.19 -4.37 6.69
C LYS A 325 -13.27 -4.84 5.25
N SER A 326 -12.27 -5.59 4.80
CA SER A 326 -12.21 -6.14 3.43
C SER A 326 -13.33 -7.16 3.18
N ALA A 327 -13.65 -8.01 4.18
CA ALA A 327 -14.75 -8.96 4.09
C ALA A 327 -16.13 -8.28 4.02
N MET A 328 -16.35 -7.22 4.81
CA MET A 328 -17.61 -6.45 4.77
C MET A 328 -17.75 -5.59 3.50
N LYS A 329 -16.64 -5.16 2.90
CA LYS A 329 -16.65 -4.45 1.61
C LYS A 329 -16.94 -5.41 0.45
N SER A 330 -16.45 -6.65 0.54
CA SER A 330 -16.73 -7.72 -0.43
C SER A 330 -18.22 -8.08 -0.48
N SER A 331 -18.90 -8.14 0.67
CA SER A 331 -20.33 -8.48 0.71
C SER A 331 -21.26 -7.36 0.25
N LYS A 332 -20.78 -6.10 0.22
CA LYS A 332 -21.59 -4.94 -0.24
C LYS A 332 -21.47 -4.65 -1.74
N VAL A 333 -20.51 -5.27 -2.44
CA VAL A 333 -20.30 -5.07 -3.89
C VAL A 333 -21.03 -6.13 -4.74
N SER A 334 -21.41 -7.26 -4.15
CA SER A 334 -22.14 -8.34 -4.85
C SER A 334 -23.64 -8.13 -5.01
N ASP A 335 -24.21 -7.03 -4.50
CA ASP A 335 -25.67 -6.77 -4.51
C ASP A 335 -26.08 -5.58 -5.41
N ARG A 336 -25.22 -5.18 -6.36
CA ARG A 336 -25.46 -4.05 -7.29
C ARG A 336 -25.20 -4.35 -8.77
N ARG A 337 -25.29 -5.61 -9.19
CA ARG A 337 -25.31 -5.97 -10.62
C ARG A 337 -26.39 -7.02 -10.89
N ASP A 338 -27.63 -6.59 -10.84
CA ASP A 338 -28.67 -7.10 -11.72
C ASP A 338 -29.91 -6.20 -11.59
N SER A 339 -30.04 -5.24 -12.50
CA SER A 339 -31.31 -4.60 -12.88
C SER A 339 -31.06 -3.41 -13.81
N THR A 340 -30.99 -3.69 -15.11
CA THR A 340 -31.66 -2.84 -16.13
C THR A 340 -31.96 -3.73 -17.34
N GLY A 341 -33.23 -4.13 -17.45
CA GLY A 341 -33.83 -4.54 -18.72
C GLY A 341 -33.76 -3.37 -19.72
N SER A 342 -33.51 -3.67 -21.00
CA SER A 342 -34.54 -3.76 -22.03
C SER A 342 -35.18 -2.40 -22.32
N ASP A 343 -34.67 -1.72 -23.35
CA ASP A 343 -35.52 -0.96 -24.29
C ASP A 343 -34.86 -0.90 -25.68
N SER A 344 -35.52 -1.60 -26.60
CA SER A 344 -35.78 -1.29 -28.01
C SER A 344 -35.11 -0.05 -28.62
N GLU A 345 -34.31 -0.23 -29.68
CA GLU A 345 -34.53 0.53 -30.93
C GLU A 345 -33.82 -0.10 -32.12
N SER A 346 -34.36 0.23 -33.29
CA SER A 346 -34.28 -0.50 -34.54
C SER A 346 -33.51 0.32 -35.58
N VAL A 347 -33.05 -0.37 -36.65
CA VAL A 347 -32.97 0.13 -38.05
C VAL A 347 -31.66 0.75 -38.60
N ALA A 348 -31.32 0.21 -39.78
CA ALA A 348 -30.53 0.72 -40.93
C ALA A 348 -29.01 0.91 -40.76
N ILE A 349 -28.13 0.17 -41.45
CA ILE A 349 -27.86 0.13 -42.91
C ILE A 349 -27.72 1.54 -43.51
N GLU A 350 -26.49 2.04 -43.58
CA GLU A 350 -25.71 2.23 -44.81
C GLU A 350 -24.22 2.34 -44.49
#